data_AF-A0A1J4XCP1-F1
#
_entry.id   AF-A0A1J4XCP1-F1
#
_cell.length_a   1.000
_cell.length_b   1.000
_cell.length_c   1.000
_cell.angle_alpha   90.00
_cell.angle_beta   90.00
_cell.angle_gamma   90.00
#
_symmetry.space_group_name_H-M   'P 1'
#
loop_
_entity.id
_entity.type
_entity.pdbx_description
1 polymer ?
#
loop_
_entity_poly.entity_id
_entity_poly.type
_entity_poly.pdbx_seq_one_letter_code
_entity_poly.pdbx_strand_id
1 'polypeptide(L)' 'MKWVDVRDIAIELAETHPDIKPLNIRFTDLHRWVTELPNFRDNPEHSNEKILEAIQMAWLDEAED' A
#
# COMPACT_ATOMS: atom_id res chain seq x y z
N MET A 1 0.26 11.81 -1.14
CA MET A 1 1.04 10.66 -0.68
C MET A 1 2.18 10.36 -1.63
N LYS A 2 3.34 10.08 -1.04
CA LYS A 2 4.56 9.57 -1.64
C LYS A 2 4.82 8.16 -1.15
N TRP A 3 5.73 7.44 -1.78
CA TRP A 3 6.09 6.07 -1.35
C TRP A 3 6.54 5.96 0.11
N VAL A 4 7.09 7.04 0.67
CA VAL A 4 7.55 7.11 2.06
C VAL A 4 6.41 7.32 3.06
N ASP A 5 5.22 7.73 2.60
CA ASP A 5 4.02 7.95 3.43
C ASP A 5 3.32 6.60 3.69
N VAL A 6 4.07 5.64 4.25
CA VAL A 6 3.69 4.22 4.35
C VAL A 6 2.37 4.01 5.08
N ARG A 7 2.15 4.73 6.20
CA ARG A 7 0.95 4.60 7.01
C ARG A 7 -0.27 5.19 6.31
N ASP A 8 -0.15 6.35 5.69
CA ASP A 8 -1.26 6.97 4.95
C ASP A 8 -1.70 6.08 3.78
N ILE A 9 -0.75 5.49 3.06
CA ILE A 9 -1.04 4.54 1.98
C ILE A 9 -1.75 3.30 2.53
N ALA A 10 -1.29 2.76 3.65
CA ALA A 10 -1.88 1.58 4.29
C ALA A 10 -3.35 1.82 4.70
N ILE A 11 -3.64 2.97 5.31
CA ILE A 11 -5.01 3.37 5.71
C ILE A 11 -5.92 3.40 4.48
N GLU A 12 -5.51 4.10 3.41
CA GLU A 12 -6.32 4.22 2.20
C GLU A 12 -6.54 2.87 1.51
N LEU A 13 -5.54 1.97 1.55
CA LEU A 13 -5.68 0.60 1.07
C LEU A 13 -6.64 -0.22 1.93
N ALA A 14 -6.60 -0.09 3.26
CA ALA A 14 -7.53 -0.75 4.17
C ALA A 14 -8.98 -0.30 3.95
N GLU A 15 -9.20 1.00 3.78
CA GLU A 15 -10.53 1.57 3.52
C GLU A 15 -11.08 1.17 2.14
N THR A 16 -10.22 1.11 1.12
CA THR A 16 -10.64 0.78 -0.26
C THR A 16 -10.74 -0.72 -0.52
N HIS A 17 -10.02 -1.54 0.24
CA HIS A 17 -9.94 -2.99 0.06
C HIS A 17 -10.08 -3.75 1.40
N PRO A 18 -11.20 -3.59 2.14
CA PRO A 18 -11.35 -4.10 3.51
C PRO A 18 -11.35 -5.64 3.61
N ASP A 19 -11.74 -6.35 2.55
CA ASP A 19 -11.80 -7.82 2.53
C ASP A 19 -10.49 -8.49 2.06
N ILE A 20 -9.49 -7.69 1.69
CA ILE A 20 -8.23 -8.21 1.16
C ILE A 20 -7.25 -8.46 2.31
N LYS A 21 -6.70 -9.68 2.34
CA LYS A 21 -5.62 -10.03 3.27
C LYS A 21 -4.28 -9.55 2.68
N PRO A 22 -3.60 -8.54 3.27
CA PRO A 22 -2.43 -7.93 2.66
C PRO A 22 -1.30 -8.93 2.40
N LEU A 23 -1.09 -9.91 3.29
CA LEU A 23 -0.05 -10.94 3.14
C LEU A 23 -0.24 -11.88 1.94
N ASN A 24 -1.44 -11.95 1.35
CA ASN A 24 -1.73 -12.85 0.23
C ASN A 24 -1.59 -12.18 -1.15
N ILE A 25 -1.30 -10.87 -1.20
CA ILE A 25 -1.23 -10.13 -2.45
C ILE A 25 0.21 -10.12 -2.98
N ARG A 26 0.34 -10.05 -4.31
CA ARG A 26 1.66 -9.88 -4.93
C ARG A 26 2.06 -8.41 -4.87
N PHE A 27 3.36 -8.14 -4.78
CA PHE A 27 3.89 -6.77 -4.83
C PHE A 27 3.53 -6.02 -6.11
N THR A 28 3.32 -6.70 -7.24
CA THR A 28 2.83 -6.06 -8.47
C THR A 28 1.39 -5.56 -8.34
N ASP A 29 0.54 -6.28 -7.62
CA ASP A 29 -0.84 -5.86 -7.37
C ASP A 29 -0.84 -4.72 -6.33
N LEU A 30 -0.04 -4.83 -5.27
CA LEU A 30 0.13 -3.76 -4.29
C LEU A 30 0.65 -2.47 -4.92
N HIS A 31 1.71 -2.55 -5.73
CA HIS A 31 2.26 -1.40 -6.45
C HIS A 31 1.19 -0.70 -7.29
N ARG A 32 0.43 -1.47 -8.06
CA ARG A 32 -0.66 -0.95 -8.89
C ARG A 32 -1.69 -0.20 -8.04
N TRP A 33 -2.19 -0.81 -6.98
CA TRP A 33 -3.20 -0.18 -6.13
C TRP A 33 -2.69 1.11 -5.48
N VAL A 34 -1.44 1.14 -5.01
CA VAL A 34 -0.83 2.37 -4.48
C VAL A 34 -0.78 3.47 -5.53
N THR A 35 -0.38 3.14 -6.77
CA THR A 35 -0.30 4.12 -7.86
C THR A 35 -1.66 4.60 -8.36
N GLU A 36 -2.72 3.81 -8.15
CA GLU A 36 -4.11 4.14 -8.50
C GLU A 36 -4.81 4.97 -7.40
N LEU A 37 -4.21 5.12 -6.21
CA LEU A 37 -4.78 5.94 -5.13
C LEU A 37 -4.95 7.40 -5.58
N PRO A 38 -6.11 8.03 -5.33
CA PRO A 38 -6.44 9.37 -5.83
C PRO A 38 -5.48 10.45 -5.33
N ASN A 39 -4.85 10.23 -4.18
CA ASN A 39 -3.91 11.15 -3.54
C ASN A 39 -2.43 10.78 -3.72
N PHE A 40 -2.11 9.75 -4.51
CA PHE A 40 -0.74 9.37 -4.81
C PHE A 40 -0.09 10.35 -5.82
N ARG A 41 1.11 10.84 -5.51
CA ARG A 41 1.79 11.93 -6.25
C ARG A 41 3.30 11.71 -6.41
N ASP A 42 3.80 10.49 -6.22
CA ASP A 42 5.20 10.15 -6.48
C ASP A 42 5.39 9.52 -7.87
N ASN A 43 6.64 9.31 -8.26
CA ASN A 43 6.96 8.51 -9.43
C ASN A 43 6.67 7.02 -9.14
N PRO A 44 5.83 6.34 -9.94
CA PRO A 44 5.62 4.90 -9.83
C PRO A 44 6.91 4.06 -9.83
N GLU A 45 7.97 4.51 -10.50
CA GLU A 45 9.25 3.79 -10.57
C GLU A 45 10.12 3.92 -9.31
N HIS A 46 9.77 4.79 -8.35
CA HIS A 46 10.52 4.97 -7.10
C HIS A 46 10.20 3.90 -6.04
N SER A 47 9.28 2.98 -6.31
CA SER A 47 9.05 1.82 -5.45
C SER A 47 10.21 0.83 -5.47
N ASN A 48 10.40 0.12 -4.37
CA ASN A 48 11.24 -1.07 -4.29
C ASN A 48 10.61 -2.09 -3.33
N GLU A 49 11.15 -3.30 -3.26
CA GLU A 49 10.59 -4.38 -2.43
C GLU A 49 10.47 -3.99 -0.96
N LYS A 50 11.42 -3.23 -0.40
CA LYS A 50 11.38 -2.80 1.01
C LYS A 50 10.25 -1.80 1.28
N ILE A 51 9.99 -0.90 0.33
CA ILE A 51 8.89 0.06 0.43
C ILE A 51 7.55 -0.69 0.37
N LEU A 52 7.41 -1.60 -0.60
CA LEU A 52 6.18 -2.38 -0.77
C LEU A 52 5.92 -3.31 0.42
N GLU A 53 6.96 -3.93 0.96
CA GLU A 53 6.89 -4.71 2.20
C GLU A 53 6.44 -3.83 3.38
N ALA A 54 7.02 -2.63 3.55
CA ALA A 54 6.62 -1.73 4.62
C ALA A 54 5.13 -1.32 4.53
N ILE A 55 4.65 -1.05 3.32
CA ILE A 55 3.22 -0.74 3.07
C ILE A 55 2.35 -1.97 3.36
N GLN A 56 2.75 -3.17 2.90
CA GLN A 56 2.01 -4.40 3.15
C GLN A 56 1.88 -4.70 4.65
N MET A 57 2.95 -4.50 5.42
CA MET A 57 2.95 -4.71 6.87
C MET A 57 2.12 -3.66 7.62
N ALA A 58 2.21 -2.39 7.21
CA ALA A 58 1.36 -1.34 7.79
C ALA A 58 -0.11 -1.57 7.46
N TRP A 59 -0.42 -2.02 6.24
CA TRP A 59 -1.80 -2.34 5.86
C TRP A 59 -2.33 -3.55 6.64
N LEU A 60 -1.50 -4.57 6.89
CA LEU A 60 -1.88 -5.69 7.74
C LEU A 60 -2.26 -5.23 9.15
N ASP A 61 -1.44 -4.35 9.74
CA ASP A 61 -1.68 -3.76 11.06
C ASP A 61 -3.02 -3.00 11.11
N GLU A 62 -3.34 -2.20 10.08
CA GLU A 62 -4.66 -1.52 9.98
C GLU A 62 -5.84 -2.49 9.74
N ALA A 63 -5.62 -3.63 9.09
CA ALA A 63 -6.68 -4.61 8.82
C ALA A 63 -6.98 -5.52 10.02
N GLU A 64 -6.10 -5.56 11.02
CA GLU A 64 -6.23 -6.34 12.26
C GLU A 64 -6.71 -5.50 13.47
N ASP A 65 -6.80 -4.17 13.35
CA ASP A 65 -7.37 -3.24 14.35
C ASP A 65 -8.91 -3.24 14.35
#